data_AF-A0A4R3N7P9-F1
#
_entry.id   AF-A0A4R3N7P9-F1
#
_cell.length_a   1.000
_cell.length_b   1.000
_cell.length_c   1.000
_cell.angle_alpha   90.00
_cell.angle_beta   90.00
_cell.angle_gamma   90.00
#
_symmetry.space_group_name_H-M   'P 1'
#
loop_
_entity.id
_entity.type
_entity.pdbx_description
1 polymer ?
#
loop_
_entity_poly.entity_id
_entity_poly.type
_entity_poly.pdbx_seq_one_letter_code
_entity_poly.pdbx_strand_id
1 'polypeptide(L)'
;MPRFPSKLFPLLAILCAGLTAAGCASTPPDAPQANANATIGSLPGSQTSTAGLESTRPTYAGPWEDPTNALYKRTIYFDYDSSEIKPEYVVVMRTHAAYLGSKAGTKVTLEGHTDERGTREFNLALGDQRAEAVRRVMIADGVRPEQIATLSYGEERPADPGHGEPSWRLNRRVVIQY
;
A
#
# COMPACT_ATOMS: atom_id res chain seq x y z
N MET A 1 -13.23 52.81 19.98
CA MET A 1 -14.56 53.08 19.38
C MET A 1 -14.43 53.03 17.86
N PRO A 2 -14.94 51.99 17.18
CA PRO A 2 -14.80 51.82 15.74
C PRO A 2 -15.93 52.54 14.97
N ARG A 3 -15.61 53.12 13.81
CA ARG A 3 -16.58 53.60 12.80
C ARG A 3 -16.47 52.74 11.54
N PHE A 4 -17.51 51.96 11.27
CA PHE A 4 -17.73 51.29 9.99
C PHE A 4 -18.52 52.20 9.05
N PRO A 5 -18.22 52.21 7.74
CA PRO A 5 -19.23 52.48 6.74
C PRO A 5 -19.58 51.21 5.95
N SER A 6 -20.88 50.95 5.96
CA SER A 6 -21.65 50.01 5.16
C SER A 6 -21.56 50.29 3.66
N LYS A 7 -21.42 49.25 2.85
CA LYS A 7 -21.90 49.23 1.46
C LYS A 7 -22.84 48.07 1.25
N LEU A 8 -23.89 48.35 0.50
CA LEU A 8 -25.19 47.71 0.48
C LEU A 8 -25.56 47.47 -1.00
N PHE A 9 -26.12 46.27 -1.28
CA PHE A 9 -26.89 45.82 -2.47
C PHE A 9 -26.15 45.52 -3.81
N PRO A 10 -26.74 44.70 -4.72
CA PRO A 10 -27.80 43.69 -4.59
C PRO A 10 -27.56 42.32 -5.32
N LEU A 11 -28.45 41.39 -4.96
CA LEU A 11 -28.98 40.19 -5.62
C LEU A 11 -28.87 40.10 -7.16
N LEU A 12 -28.41 38.94 -7.69
CA LEU A 12 -28.97 38.35 -8.91
C LEU A 12 -28.83 36.82 -8.86
N ALA A 13 -29.97 36.14 -8.73
CA ALA A 13 -30.13 34.72 -8.91
C ALA A 13 -30.41 34.42 -10.39
N ILE A 14 -29.69 33.47 -11.00
CA ILE A 14 -30.16 32.76 -12.19
C ILE A 14 -29.86 31.27 -12.04
N LEU A 15 -30.96 30.54 -11.93
CA LEU A 15 -31.18 29.11 -12.00
C LEU A 15 -31.11 28.66 -13.47
N CYS A 16 -30.43 27.55 -13.79
CA CYS A 16 -30.85 26.65 -14.86
C CYS A 16 -30.12 25.31 -14.79
N ALA A 17 -30.91 24.25 -14.58
CA ALA A 17 -30.53 22.86 -14.56
C ALA A 17 -30.39 22.29 -15.99
N GLY A 18 -29.55 21.26 -16.14
CA GLY A 18 -29.42 20.49 -17.38
C GLY A 18 -28.68 19.17 -17.13
N LEU A 19 -29.43 18.18 -16.66
CA LEU A 19 -29.00 16.82 -16.37
C LEU A 19 -29.50 15.91 -17.50
N THR A 20 -28.63 15.24 -18.26
CA THR A 20 -29.00 14.03 -18.99
C THR A 20 -27.80 13.08 -19.07
N ALA A 21 -27.97 11.92 -18.44
CA ALA A 21 -27.11 10.75 -18.53
C ALA A 21 -27.78 9.67 -19.38
N ALA A 22 -27.00 9.02 -20.24
CA ALA A 22 -27.22 7.70 -20.85
C ALA A 22 -25.83 7.28 -21.38
N GLY A 23 -25.27 6.09 -21.20
CA GLY A 23 -25.75 4.77 -20.81
C GLY A 23 -24.87 3.78 -21.59
N CYS A 24 -24.19 2.85 -20.90
CA CYS A 24 -23.06 2.06 -21.39
C CYS A 24 -23.38 0.97 -22.42
N ALA A 25 -22.37 0.53 -23.17
CA ALA A 25 -22.21 -0.87 -23.55
C ALA A 25 -20.71 -1.23 -23.67
N SER A 26 -20.30 -2.24 -22.89
CA SER A 26 -18.96 -2.84 -22.86
C SER A 26 -19.06 -4.27 -23.36
N THR A 27 -18.11 -4.74 -24.18
CA THR A 27 -17.86 -6.17 -24.42
C THR A 27 -16.44 -6.52 -23.96
N PRO A 28 -16.26 -7.62 -23.22
CA PRO A 28 -14.95 -8.06 -22.72
C PRO A 28 -14.12 -8.76 -23.82
N PRO A 29 -12.78 -8.84 -23.63
CA PRO A 29 -11.87 -9.55 -24.52
C PRO A 29 -11.86 -11.06 -24.24
N ASP A 30 -11.92 -11.88 -25.29
CA ASP A 30 -11.66 -13.32 -25.18
C ASP A 30 -10.17 -13.58 -24.98
N ALA A 31 -9.87 -14.31 -23.91
CA ALA A 31 -8.56 -14.86 -23.58
C ALA A 31 -8.46 -16.30 -24.14
N PRO A 32 -7.26 -16.93 -24.16
CA PRO A 32 -6.81 -17.82 -25.24
C PRO A 32 -7.18 -19.30 -25.06
N GLN A 33 -7.47 -19.98 -26.18
CA GLN A 33 -7.42 -21.45 -26.24
C GLN A 33 -5.96 -21.92 -26.28
N ALA A 34 -5.48 -22.44 -25.15
CA ALA A 34 -4.26 -23.23 -25.09
C ALA A 34 -4.53 -24.65 -25.59
N ASN A 35 -3.84 -25.01 -26.67
CA ASN A 35 -3.73 -26.34 -27.24
C ASN A 35 -2.78 -27.20 -26.40
N ALA A 36 -3.33 -28.14 -25.63
CA ALA A 36 -2.54 -29.17 -24.96
C ALA A 36 -2.15 -30.27 -25.96
N ASN A 37 -0.95 -30.17 -26.54
CA ASN A 37 -0.32 -31.32 -27.19
C ASN A 37 1.22 -31.19 -27.15
N ALA A 38 1.86 -31.91 -26.22
CA ALA A 38 3.26 -32.33 -26.29
C ALA A 38 3.50 -33.33 -25.14
N THR A 39 3.40 -34.64 -25.43
CA THR A 39 4.55 -35.51 -25.70
C THR A 39 5.47 -35.68 -24.49
N ILE A 40 5.22 -36.77 -23.75
CA ILE A 40 6.10 -37.32 -22.72
C ILE A 40 7.34 -37.89 -23.44
N GLY A 41 8.42 -37.13 -23.43
CA GLY A 41 9.76 -37.55 -23.83
C GLY A 41 10.55 -38.00 -22.60
N SER A 42 11.02 -39.23 -22.63
CA SER A 42 11.70 -39.93 -21.53
C SER A 42 13.24 -39.78 -21.61
N LEU A 43 13.89 -40.08 -20.47
CA LEU A 43 15.30 -40.49 -20.25
C LEU A 43 16.39 -39.39 -20.02
N PRO A 44 17.56 -39.72 -19.43
CA PRO A 44 17.80 -40.31 -18.10
C PRO A 44 19.05 -39.74 -17.36
N GLY A 45 19.14 -40.00 -16.04
CA GLY A 45 20.42 -40.14 -15.32
C GLY A 45 21.02 -38.91 -14.62
N SER A 46 21.21 -38.97 -13.30
CA SER A 46 22.50 -39.34 -12.71
C SER A 46 22.44 -39.21 -11.19
N GLN A 47 22.84 -40.28 -10.49
CA GLN A 47 23.07 -40.26 -9.05
C GLN A 47 24.43 -39.63 -8.77
N THR A 48 24.57 -38.79 -7.72
CA THR A 48 25.77 -38.81 -6.85
C THR A 48 25.40 -38.22 -5.48
N SER A 49 25.83 -38.93 -4.45
CA SER A 49 25.52 -38.78 -3.03
C SER A 49 26.38 -37.73 -2.33
N THR A 50 25.81 -36.97 -1.40
CA THR A 50 26.52 -36.56 -0.17
C THR A 50 25.52 -36.28 0.94
N ALA A 51 25.66 -37.00 2.05
CA ALA A 51 24.94 -36.75 3.28
C ALA A 51 25.38 -35.40 3.87
N GLY A 52 24.54 -34.38 3.69
CA GLY A 52 24.42 -33.25 4.59
C GLY A 52 22.99 -33.24 5.10
N LEU A 53 22.78 -33.00 6.39
CA LEU A 53 21.48 -32.55 6.88
C LEU A 53 21.23 -31.18 6.27
N GLU A 54 20.74 -31.17 5.03
CA GLU A 54 20.27 -29.97 4.36
C GLU A 54 18.99 -29.57 5.08
N SER A 55 19.14 -28.63 6.01
CA SER A 55 18.02 -27.89 6.58
C SER A 55 17.17 -27.45 5.39
N THR A 56 16.00 -28.09 5.23
CA THR A 56 15.02 -27.76 4.22
C THR A 56 14.44 -26.40 4.57
N ARG A 57 15.25 -25.34 4.40
CA ARG A 57 14.79 -23.97 4.52
C ARG A 57 13.87 -23.75 3.32
N PRO A 58 12.61 -23.35 3.55
CA PRO A 58 11.73 -23.00 2.45
C PRO A 58 12.39 -21.93 1.57
N THR A 59 12.28 -22.08 0.26
CA THR A 59 12.77 -21.09 -0.70
C THR A 59 11.79 -19.93 -0.74
N TYR A 60 12.20 -18.79 -0.20
CA TYR A 60 11.41 -17.55 -0.19
C TYR A 60 11.63 -16.73 -1.48
N ALA A 61 10.60 -16.03 -1.96
CA ALA A 61 10.69 -15.13 -3.12
C ALA A 61 11.63 -13.93 -2.87
N GLY A 62 11.82 -13.57 -1.60
CA GLY A 62 12.75 -12.55 -1.15
C GLY A 62 12.90 -12.56 0.37
N PRO A 63 13.86 -11.80 0.92
CA PRO A 63 14.11 -11.76 2.36
C PRO A 63 12.92 -11.23 3.17
N TRP A 64 11.97 -10.51 2.56
CA TRP A 64 10.75 -10.01 3.21
C TRP A 64 9.67 -11.08 3.44
N GLU A 65 9.84 -12.30 2.90
CA GLU A 65 8.93 -13.44 3.13
C GLU A 65 9.49 -14.42 4.18
N ASP A 66 10.75 -14.27 4.61
CA ASP A 66 11.36 -15.10 5.67
C ASP A 66 11.02 -14.52 7.06
N PRO A 67 10.23 -15.21 7.92
CA PRO A 67 9.86 -14.72 9.24
C PRO A 67 11.03 -14.47 10.20
N THR A 68 12.20 -15.04 9.90
CA THR A 68 13.43 -14.85 10.69
C THR A 68 14.22 -13.62 10.25
N ASN A 69 13.86 -13.01 9.11
CA ASN A 69 14.53 -11.84 8.56
C ASN A 69 13.93 -10.54 9.09
N ALA A 70 14.77 -9.52 9.29
CA ALA A 70 14.33 -8.21 9.76
C ALA A 70 13.37 -7.52 8.75
N LEU A 71 13.46 -7.84 7.46
CA LEU A 71 12.58 -7.32 6.40
C LEU A 71 11.18 -7.94 6.39
N TYR A 72 10.91 -8.94 7.24
CA TYR A 72 9.58 -9.53 7.35
C TYR A 72 8.55 -8.55 7.92
N LYS A 73 8.97 -7.67 8.84
CA LYS A 73 8.09 -6.69 9.47
C LYS A 73 7.85 -5.51 8.53
N ARG A 74 6.69 -5.50 7.86
CA ARG A 74 6.37 -4.53 6.80
C ARG A 74 5.26 -3.54 7.13
N THR A 75 4.73 -3.58 8.35
CA THR A 75 3.55 -2.80 8.74
C THR A 75 3.90 -1.72 9.76
N ILE A 76 3.47 -0.50 9.48
CA ILE A 76 3.57 0.67 10.35
C ILE A 76 2.17 1.02 10.81
N TYR A 77 1.90 1.05 12.12
CA TYR A 77 0.57 1.38 12.65
C TYR A 77 0.50 2.83 13.16
N PHE A 78 -0.70 3.40 13.10
CA PHE A 78 -0.97 4.79 13.43
C PHE A 78 -2.04 4.92 14.51
N ASP A 79 -1.99 6.04 15.24
CA ASP A 79 -3.09 6.43 16.12
C ASP A 79 -4.31 6.91 15.33
N TYR A 80 -5.43 7.04 16.04
CA TYR A 80 -6.65 7.57 15.48
C TYR A 80 -6.41 8.98 14.95
N ASP A 81 -6.96 9.26 13.76
CA ASP A 81 -6.89 10.56 13.10
C ASP A 81 -5.48 11.16 12.99
N SER A 82 -4.48 10.30 12.79
CA SER A 82 -3.08 10.70 12.74
C SER A 82 -2.30 10.03 11.61
N SER A 83 -1.39 10.80 11.02
CA SER A 83 -0.33 10.35 10.12
C SER A 83 1.06 10.45 10.76
N GLU A 84 1.13 10.68 12.07
CA GLU A 84 2.39 10.75 12.81
C GLU A 84 2.98 9.35 12.96
N ILE A 85 4.26 9.22 12.61
CA ILE A 85 4.98 7.95 12.72
C ILE A 85 5.54 7.84 14.13
N LYS A 86 5.17 6.75 14.81
CA LYS A 86 5.65 6.49 16.15
C LYS A 86 7.13 6.07 16.16
N PRO A 87 7.91 6.45 17.18
CA PRO A 87 9.34 6.16 17.24
C PRO A 87 9.71 4.69 17.09
N GLU A 88 8.87 3.76 17.54
CA GLU A 88 9.11 2.32 17.43
C GLU A 88 9.22 1.80 15.99
N TYR A 89 8.63 2.50 15.01
CA TYR A 89 8.68 2.11 13.59
C TYR A 89 9.91 2.64 12.85
N VAL A 90 10.68 3.55 13.46
CA VAL A 90 11.88 4.13 12.82
C VAL A 90 12.90 3.04 12.46
N VAL A 91 13.10 2.05 13.33
CA VAL A 91 14.02 0.93 13.06
C VAL A 91 13.54 0.06 11.90
N VAL A 92 12.22 -0.18 11.80
CA VAL A 92 11.63 -0.93 10.69
C VAL A 92 11.89 -0.19 9.38
N MET A 93 11.52 1.09 9.29
CA MET A 93 11.72 1.90 8.09
C MET A 93 13.19 1.97 7.67
N ARG A 94 14.11 2.17 8.61
CA ARG A 94 15.56 2.18 8.35
C ARG A 94 16.07 0.86 7.79
N THR A 95 15.56 -0.26 8.30
CA THR A 95 15.92 -1.60 7.80
C THR A 95 15.54 -1.76 6.33
N HIS A 96 14.30 -1.37 5.98
CA HIS A 96 13.83 -1.38 4.60
C HIS A 96 14.58 -0.37 3.72
N ALA A 97 14.88 0.81 4.25
CA ALA A 97 15.60 1.85 3.53
C ALA A 97 17.03 1.42 3.16
N ALA A 98 17.75 0.83 4.11
CA ALA A 98 19.09 0.28 3.87
C ALA A 98 19.07 -0.82 2.79
N TYR A 99 18.07 -1.70 2.83
CA TYR A 99 17.90 -2.74 1.82
C TYR A 99 17.68 -2.14 0.42
N LEU A 100 16.73 -1.22 0.29
CA LEU A 100 16.41 -0.55 -0.98
C LEU A 100 17.58 0.27 -1.52
N GLY A 101 18.32 0.97 -0.65
CA GLY A 101 19.52 1.71 -1.02
C GLY A 101 20.61 0.82 -1.60
N SER A 102 20.76 -0.41 -1.07
CA SER A 102 21.74 -1.39 -1.57
C SER A 102 21.34 -2.11 -2.87
N LYS A 103 20.06 -2.04 -3.26
CA LYS A 103 19.49 -2.77 -4.40
C LYS A 103 18.75 -1.82 -5.34
N ALA A 104 19.49 -1.25 -6.29
CA ALA A 104 18.94 -0.21 -7.16
C ALA A 104 17.71 -0.64 -7.98
N GLY A 105 17.60 -1.93 -8.33
CA GLY A 105 16.47 -2.48 -9.08
C GLY A 105 15.22 -2.79 -8.25
N THR A 106 15.31 -2.76 -6.92
CA THR A 106 14.15 -3.06 -6.05
C THR A 106 13.28 -1.83 -5.89
N LYS A 107 11.97 -2.02 -6.01
CA LYS A 107 10.94 -0.99 -5.80
C LYS A 107 9.95 -1.48 -4.76
N VAL A 108 9.25 -0.53 -4.13
CA VAL A 108 8.16 -0.81 -3.20
C VAL A 108 6.98 0.12 -3.46
N THR A 109 5.79 -0.33 -3.10
CA THR A 109 4.59 0.49 -2.95
C THR A 109 4.26 0.60 -1.47
N LEU A 110 4.04 1.82 -0.99
CA LEU A 110 3.57 2.08 0.37
C LEU A 110 2.05 2.21 0.32
N GLU A 111 1.36 1.21 0.86
CA GLU A 111 -0.09 1.12 0.84
C GLU A 111 -0.66 1.68 2.16
N GLY A 112 -1.32 2.83 2.09
CA GLY A 112 -1.97 3.50 3.23
C GLY A 112 -3.40 3.03 3.44
N HIS A 113 -3.74 2.75 4.70
CA HIS A 113 -5.05 2.28 5.13
C HIS A 113 -5.55 3.06 6.35
N THR A 114 -6.87 3.09 6.50
CA THR A 114 -7.58 3.67 7.65
C THR A 114 -8.56 2.68 8.24
N ASP A 115 -9.10 3.00 9.42
CA ASP A 115 -10.29 2.31 9.92
C ASP A 115 -11.56 2.87 9.27
N GLU A 116 -12.70 2.23 9.53
CA GLU A 116 -13.98 2.50 8.85
C GLU A 116 -14.66 3.81 9.27
N ARG A 117 -14.10 4.54 10.25
CA ARG A 117 -14.72 5.75 10.77
C ARG A 117 -14.40 6.94 9.88
N GLY A 118 -15.41 7.75 9.58
CA GLY A 118 -15.27 8.93 8.73
C GLY A 118 -15.92 8.75 7.37
N THR A 119 -15.66 9.69 6.46
CA THR A 119 -16.08 9.55 5.06
C THR A 119 -15.00 8.84 4.27
N ARG A 120 -15.40 8.16 3.21
CA ARG A 120 -14.49 7.50 2.27
C ARG A 120 -13.42 8.44 1.74
N GLU A 121 -13.80 9.65 1.34
CA GLU A 121 -12.88 10.65 0.79
C GLU A 121 -11.88 11.13 1.83
N PHE A 122 -12.34 11.32 3.07
CA PHE A 122 -11.47 11.68 4.19
C PHE A 122 -10.42 10.58 4.46
N ASN A 123 -10.86 9.33 4.48
CA ASN A 123 -10.00 8.19 4.74
C ASN A 123 -9.02 7.92 3.60
N LEU A 124 -9.43 8.12 2.35
CA LEU A 124 -8.52 8.11 1.20
C LEU A 124 -7.41 9.16 1.38
N ALA A 125 -7.76 10.38 1.78
CA ALA A 125 -6.77 11.44 2.02
C ALA A 125 -5.86 11.13 3.22
N LEU A 126 -6.41 10.61 4.33
CA LEU A 126 -5.61 10.25 5.52
C LEU A 126 -4.66 9.07 5.23
N GLY A 127 -5.12 8.05 4.49
CA GLY A 127 -4.28 6.95 4.04
C GLY A 127 -3.12 7.43 3.15
N ASP A 128 -3.38 8.38 2.25
CA ASP A 128 -2.35 9.00 1.40
C ASP A 128 -1.32 9.77 2.23
N GLN A 129 -1.78 10.59 3.19
CA GLN A 129 -0.90 11.31 4.11
C GLN A 129 0.01 10.39 4.91
N ARG A 130 -0.51 9.24 5.37
CA ARG A 130 0.27 8.20 6.07
C ARG A 130 1.33 7.59 5.16
N ALA A 131 0.96 7.20 3.94
CA ALA A 131 1.89 6.62 2.97
C ALA A 131 3.01 7.63 2.62
N GLU A 132 2.66 8.91 2.40
CA GLU A 132 3.62 9.97 2.15
C GLU A 132 4.51 10.28 3.37
N ALA A 133 4.00 10.17 4.59
CA ALA A 133 4.82 10.30 5.79
C ALA A 133 5.92 9.24 5.83
N VAL A 134 5.57 7.97 5.59
CA VAL A 134 6.53 6.87 5.55
C VAL A 134 7.52 7.06 4.40
N ARG A 135 7.03 7.47 3.22
CA ARG A 135 7.86 7.77 2.04
C ARG A 135 8.93 8.82 2.35
N ARG A 136 8.56 9.92 2.99
CA ARG A 136 9.50 11.00 3.34
C ARG A 136 10.61 10.50 4.26
N VAL A 137 10.27 9.70 5.27
CA VAL A 137 11.28 9.14 6.19
C VAL A 137 12.22 8.19 5.45
N MET A 138 11.70 7.28 4.63
CA MET A 138 12.54 6.33 3.88
C MET A 138 13.46 7.05 2.87
N ILE A 139 13.00 8.12 2.23
CA ILE A 139 13.86 8.95 1.36
C ILE A 139 14.95 9.65 2.18
N ALA A 140 14.61 10.19 3.35
CA ALA A 140 15.59 10.80 4.25
C ALA A 140 16.63 9.80 4.75
N ASP A 141 16.26 8.53 4.88
CA ASP A 141 17.16 7.41 5.21
C ASP A 141 17.90 6.82 3.97
N GLY A 142 17.79 7.46 2.80
CA GLY A 142 18.64 7.18 1.63
C GLY A 142 18.00 6.34 0.51
N VAL A 143 16.70 6.06 0.57
CA VAL A 143 16.01 5.43 -0.57
C VAL A 143 15.81 6.44 -1.69
N ARG A 144 16.07 6.02 -2.93
CA ARG A 144 15.85 6.93 -4.07
C ARG A 144 14.35 7.08 -4.36
N PRO A 145 13.84 8.31 -4.62
CA PRO A 145 12.41 8.57 -4.80
C PRO A 145 11.70 7.68 -5.83
N GLU A 146 12.40 7.26 -6.89
CA GLU A 146 11.89 6.39 -7.95
C GLU A 146 11.73 4.92 -7.56
N GLN A 147 12.25 4.52 -6.39
CA GLN A 147 12.05 3.19 -5.82
C GLN A 147 10.77 3.10 -4.99
N ILE A 148 10.11 4.22 -4.67
CA ILE A 148 8.94 4.25 -3.79
C ILE A 148 7.76 4.87 -4.50
N ALA A 149 6.70 4.08 -4.68
CA ALA A 149 5.35 4.55 -4.99
C ALA A 149 4.49 4.61 -3.72
N THR A 150 3.46 5.44 -3.73
CA THR A 150 2.44 5.53 -2.68
C THR A 150 1.06 5.21 -3.26
N LEU A 151 0.22 4.58 -2.46
CA LEU A 151 -1.16 4.26 -2.81
C LEU A 151 -2.01 4.31 -1.53
N SER A 152 -3.18 4.91 -1.60
CA SER A 152 -4.15 4.91 -0.49
C SER A 152 -5.35 4.05 -0.84
N TYR A 153 -5.70 3.14 0.06
CA TYR A 153 -6.97 2.40 0.01
C TYR A 153 -8.03 2.99 0.93
N GLY A 154 -7.71 3.96 1.79
CA GLY A 154 -8.63 4.41 2.84
C GLY A 154 -9.15 3.23 3.67
N GLU A 155 -10.46 3.16 3.89
CA GLU A 155 -11.09 2.04 4.61
C GLU A 155 -11.34 0.78 3.75
N GLU A 156 -11.11 0.82 2.43
CA GLU A 156 -11.61 -0.17 1.48
C GLU A 156 -10.92 -1.55 1.56
N ARG A 157 -9.77 -1.62 2.23
CA ARG A 157 -8.99 -2.85 2.41
C ARG A 157 -8.61 -3.06 3.88
N PRO A 158 -9.59 -3.39 4.75
CA PRO A 158 -9.32 -3.64 6.16
C PRO A 158 -8.43 -4.87 6.32
N ALA A 159 -7.50 -4.82 7.28
CA ALA A 159 -6.78 -6.01 7.72
C ALA A 159 -7.67 -6.89 8.61
N ASP A 160 -8.53 -6.25 9.39
CA ASP A 160 -9.56 -6.88 10.19
C ASP A 160 -10.91 -6.22 9.88
N PRO A 161 -11.88 -6.94 9.27
CA PRO A 161 -13.19 -6.40 8.92
C PRO A 161 -14.11 -6.24 10.14
N GLY A 162 -13.66 -6.60 11.34
CA GLY A 162 -14.41 -6.38 12.57
C GLY A 162 -14.62 -4.90 12.90
N HIS A 163 -15.52 -4.66 13.85
CA HIS A 163 -15.90 -3.33 14.30
C HIS A 163 -15.36 -3.06 15.70
N GLY A 164 -15.00 -1.80 15.97
CA GLY A 164 -14.50 -1.35 17.26
C GLY A 164 -12.97 -1.33 17.36
N GLU A 165 -12.47 -0.80 18.47
CA GLU A 165 -11.05 -0.48 18.64
C GLU A 165 -10.07 -1.65 18.40
N PRO A 166 -10.38 -2.92 18.77
CA PRO A 166 -9.50 -4.06 18.46
C PRO A 166 -9.21 -4.22 16.97
N SER A 167 -10.19 -3.99 16.10
CA SER A 167 -10.06 -4.09 14.64
C SER A 167 -9.54 -2.79 14.03
N TRP A 168 -10.07 -1.64 14.50
CA TRP A 168 -9.67 -0.33 13.99
C TRP A 168 -8.17 -0.08 14.13
N ARG A 169 -7.54 -0.48 15.24
CA ARG A 169 -6.09 -0.32 15.42
C ARG A 169 -5.25 -1.12 14.43
N LEU A 170 -5.76 -2.24 13.92
CA LEU A 170 -5.09 -3.05 12.90
C LEU A 170 -5.28 -2.43 11.51
N ASN A 171 -6.38 -1.71 11.31
CA ASN A 171 -6.72 -1.09 10.02
C ASN A 171 -5.98 0.23 9.80
N ARG A 172 -5.65 0.98 10.86
CA ARG A 172 -4.82 2.20 10.78
C ARG A 172 -3.35 1.86 10.53
N ARG A 173 -2.97 1.63 9.28
CA ARG A 173 -1.63 1.16 8.93
C ARG A 173 -1.11 1.67 7.59
N VAL A 174 0.20 1.55 7.40
CA VAL A 174 0.87 1.52 6.10
C VAL A 174 1.58 0.18 5.95
N VAL A 175 1.47 -0.44 4.77
CA VAL A 175 2.17 -1.68 4.44
C VAL A 175 3.22 -1.40 3.36
N ILE A 176 4.44 -1.89 3.57
CA ILE A 176 5.52 -1.86 2.58
C ILE A 176 5.36 -3.09 1.68
N GLN A 177 4.92 -2.89 0.43
CA GLN A 177 4.75 -3.95 -0.55
C GLN A 177 5.93 -3.96 -1.54
N TYR A 178 6.67 -5.07 -1.59
CA TYR A 178 7.75 -5.33 -2.57
C TYR A 178 7.20 -5.84 -3.89
#